data_AF-A0A9E2CH74-F1
#
_entry.id   AF-A0A9E2CH74-F1
#
_cell.length_a   1.000
_cell.length_b   1.000
_cell.length_c   1.000
_cell.angle_alpha   90.00
_cell.angle_beta   90.00
_cell.angle_gamma   90.00
#
_symmetry.space_group_name_H-M   'P 1'
#
loop_
_entity.id
_entity.type
_entity.pdbx_description
1 polymer ?
#
loop_
_entity_poly.entity_id
_entity_poly.type
_entity_poly.pdbx_seq_one_letter_code
_entity_poly.pdbx_strand_id
1 'polypeptide(L)' 'MREDYPRALLEFEARFATEEACREYLRQLRWPGGFVCPRCGGGTAWP' A
#
# COMPACT_ATOMS: atom_id res chain seq x y z
N MET A 1 -13.99 4.15 10.47
CA MET A 1 -13.04 3.62 9.47
C MET A 1 -12.33 2.48 10.18
N ARG A 2 -12.50 1.23 9.75
CA ARG A 2 -11.82 0.08 10.38
C ARG A 2 -10.57 -0.15 9.57
N GLU A 3 -9.45 0.34 10.07
CA GLU A 3 -8.16 0.10 9.45
C GLU A 3 -7.78 -1.38 9.69
N ASP A 4 -7.66 -2.18 8.63
CA ASP A 4 -7.31 -3.62 8.69
C ASP A 4 -5.81 -3.78 8.93
N TYR A 5 -5.38 -3.40 10.13
CA TYR A 5 -4.01 -3.58 10.57
C TYR A 5 -3.80 -4.99 11.13
N PRO A 6 -2.71 -5.69 10.76
CA PRO A 6 -2.37 -6.96 11.40
C PRO A 6 -2.20 -6.75 12.90
N ARG A 7 -2.78 -7.65 13.70
CA ARG A 7 -2.82 -7.52 15.17
C ARG A 7 -1.73 -8.36 15.84
N ALA A 8 -1.15 -9.31 15.12
CA ALA A 8 0.00 -10.10 15.53
C ALA A 8 1.21 -9.91 14.61
N LEU A 9 2.42 -10.05 15.17
CA LEU A 9 3.67 -9.95 14.42
C LEU A 9 3.75 -11.00 13.30
N LEU A 10 3.30 -12.23 13.57
CA LEU A 10 3.29 -13.31 12.58
C LEU A 10 2.43 -12.97 11.34
N GLU A 11 1.30 -12.30 11.54
CA GLU A 11 0.43 -11.84 10.43
C GLU A 11 1.08 -10.72 9.64
N PHE A 12 1.81 -9.82 10.33
CA PHE A 12 2.59 -8.78 9.69
C PHE A 12 3.69 -9.38 8.82
N GLU A 13 4.49 -10.29 9.38
CA GLU A 13 5.55 -10.99 8.64
C GLU A 13 5.01 -11.78 7.45
N ALA A 14 3.85 -12.44 7.59
CA ALA A 14 3.22 -13.14 6.49
C ALA A 14 2.68 -12.20 5.39
N ARG A 15 2.04 -11.08 5.76
CA ARG A 15 1.49 -10.10 4.81
C ARG A 15 2.56 -9.25 4.13
N PHE A 16 3.69 -9.03 4.79
CA PHE A 16 4.81 -8.19 4.32
C PHE A 16 6.08 -8.99 4.07
N ALA A 17 5.95 -10.28 3.78
CA ALA A 17 7.08 -11.20 3.56
C ALA A 17 7.96 -10.79 2.37
N THR A 18 7.41 -10.05 1.41
CA THR A 18 8.12 -9.56 0.23
C THR A 18 7.99 -8.05 0.07
N GLU A 19 8.97 -7.44 -0.57
CA GLU A 19 8.93 -6.01 -0.91
C GLU A 19 7.73 -5.69 -1.80
N GLU A 20 7.37 -6.57 -2.73
CA GLU A 20 6.22 -6.41 -3.62
C GLU A 20 4.91 -6.35 -2.83
N ALA A 21 4.71 -7.27 -1.87
CA ALA A 21 3.50 -7.31 -1.05
C ALA A 21 3.39 -6.05 -0.17
N CYS A 22 4.50 -5.57 0.38
CA CYS A 22 4.55 -4.32 1.13
C CYS A 22 4.21 -3.10 0.27
N ARG A 23 4.80 -2.99 -0.93
CA ARG A 23 4.54 -1.89 -1.85
C ARG A 23 3.08 -1.88 -2.31
N GLU A 24 2.50 -3.04 -2.59
CA GLU A 24 1.10 -3.16 -3.00
C GLU A 24 0.14 -2.75 -1.89
N TYR A 25 0.36 -3.22 -0.67
CA TYR A 25 -0.44 -2.80 0.49
C TYR A 25 -0.37 -1.29 0.71
N LEU A 26 0.83 -0.70 0.66
CA LEU A 26 1.00 0.74 0.79
C LEU A 26 0.33 1.52 -0.34
N ARG A 27 0.32 0.99 -1.56
CA ARG A 27 -0.40 1.58 -2.68
C ARG A 27 -1.90 1.61 -2.43
N GLN A 28 -2.50 0.50 -2.02
CA GLN A 28 -3.93 0.47 -1.73
C GLN A 28 -4.31 1.37 -0.56
N LEU A 29 -3.47 1.43 0.47
CA LEU A 29 -3.69 2.28 1.63
C LEU A 29 -3.60 3.78 1.27
N ARG A 30 -2.62 4.16 0.44
CA ARG A 30 -2.43 5.56 0.01
C ARG A 30 -3.38 5.98 -1.11
N TRP A 31 -3.74 5.06 -1.98
CA TRP A 31 -4.48 5.30 -3.21
C TRP A 31 -5.50 4.18 -3.49
N PRO A 32 -6.60 4.13 -2.73
CA PRO A 32 -7.63 3.09 -2.92
C PRO A 32 -8.31 3.16 -4.31
N GLY A 33 -8.27 4.32 -4.96
CA GLY A 33 -8.81 4.54 -6.31
C GLY A 33 -7.78 4.52 -7.44
N GLY A 34 -6.53 4.13 -7.14
CA GLY A 34 -5.42 4.19 -8.09
C GLY A 34 -4.47 5.36 -7.84
N PHE A 35 -3.20 5.17 -8.25
CA PHE A 35 -2.13 6.14 -8.00
C PHE A 35 -2.47 7.51 -8.58
N VAL A 36 -2.35 8.55 -7.76
CA VAL A 36 -2.50 9.95 -8.17
C VAL A 36 -1.39 10.76 -7.52
N CYS A 37 -0.56 11.40 -8.32
CA CYS A 37 0.46 12.30 -7.81
C CYS A 37 -0.20 13.52 -7.13
N PRO A 38 0.03 13.78 -5.84
CA PRO A 38 -0.59 14.92 -5.16
C PRO A 38 -0.08 16.29 -5.65
N ARG A 39 1.06 16.32 -6.36
CA ARG A 39 1.66 17.55 -6.89
C ARG A 39 1.12 17.96 -8.26
N CYS A 40 0.84 16.99 -9.14
CA CYS A 40 0.45 17.25 -10.52
C CYS A 40 -0.83 16.54 -10.98
N GLY A 41 -1.41 15.65 -10.16
CA GLY A 41 -2.59 14.85 -10.52
C GLY A 41 -2.33 13.73 -11.52
N GLY A 42 -1.07 13.50 -11.93
CA GLY A 42 -0.72 12.44 -12.88
C GLY A 42 -0.94 11.03 -12.31
N GLY A 43 -1.46 10.12 -13.15
CA GLY A 43 -1.71 8.71 -12.82
C GLY A 43 -0.52 7.77 -13.06
N THR A 44 0.61 8.30 -13.51
CA THR A 44 1.84 7.54 -13.78
C THR A 44 2.92 7.90 -12.77
N ALA A 45 3.48 6.87 -12.13
CA ALA A 45 4.71 6.97 -11.37
C ALA A 45 5.92 6.78 -12.31
N TRP A 46 7.09 7.28 -11.90
CA TRP A 46 8.33 7.02 -12.64
C TRP A 46 8.60 5.50 -12.68
N PRO A 47 9.06 4.95 -13.82
CA PRO A 47 9.45 3.54 -13.94
C PRO A 47 10.65 3.18 -13.06
#